data_AF-A0A6I9MPF8-F1
#
_entry.id   AF-A0A6I9MPF8-F1
#
_cell.length_a   1.000
_cell.length_b   1.000
_cell.length_c   1.000
_cell.angle_alpha   90.00
_cell.angle_beta   90.00
_cell.angle_gamma   90.00
#
_symmetry.space_group_name_H-M   'P 1'
#
loop_
_entity.id
_entity.type
_entity.pdbx_description
1 polymer ?
#
loop_
_entity_poly.entity_id
_entity_poly.type
_entity_poly.pdbx_seq_one_letter_code
_entity_poly.pdbx_strand_id
1 'polypeptide(L)'
;MLLPILLGLLGGLEAAQGDAHLRKQCHRITHVTSLLLILCAEDSTRCLVSRQVSAQLCLTQVESLLSCCRSNSSFNCHPPGSDNDLSQVYADALLKTLELMSKLRQQVKDMETSFYRMLQDQRIVTPLSLALTSHHRERVQTGLSLLFEATPLPDFPSLVLGESMAANNAYRQRESELSVKRVAVQEGPPSSILDSSCGSSRSVYCLADRIQNGLELQEQAKDSHVSDIIDVYEQKLSAFASKESRLQDLLEAKALALSQADRLIAQYRFQRAQAEADIQQLRY
;
A
#
# COMPACT_ATOMS: atom_id res chain seq x y z
N MET A 1 -4.50 28.29 24.98
CA MET A 1 -3.50 28.75 24.00
C MET A 1 -2.91 27.64 23.12
N LEU A 2 -3.10 26.34 23.42
CA LEU A 2 -2.50 25.25 22.63
C LEU A 2 -3.19 24.99 21.27
N LEU A 3 -4.52 25.10 21.22
CA LEU A 3 -5.31 24.66 20.06
C LEU A 3 -4.96 25.40 18.73
N PRO A 4 -4.81 26.74 18.69
CA PRO A 4 -4.41 27.44 17.47
C PRO A 4 -3.03 27.00 16.95
N ILE A 5 -2.10 26.66 17.85
CA ILE A 5 -0.76 26.20 17.49
C ILE A 5 -0.86 24.83 16.82
N LEU A 6 -1.65 23.91 17.38
CA LEU A 6 -1.91 22.60 16.78
C LEU A 6 -2.53 22.74 15.38
N LEU A 7 -3.50 23.65 15.20
CA LEU A 7 -4.09 23.90 13.88
C LEU A 7 -3.10 24.54 12.91
N GLY A 8 -2.17 25.38 13.38
CA GLY A 8 -1.06 25.88 12.56
C GLY A 8 -0.15 24.76 12.04
N LEU A 9 0.10 23.72 12.85
CA LEU A 9 0.91 22.55 12.47
C LEU A 9 0.20 21.63 11.46
N LEU A 10 -1.13 21.73 11.37
CA LEU A 10 -1.95 21.06 10.37
C LEU A 10 -1.88 21.73 8.98
N GLY A 11 -1.28 22.93 8.88
CA GLY A 11 -1.16 23.66 7.62
C GLY A 11 -0.18 23.04 6.60
N GLY A 12 -0.65 22.95 5.35
CA GLY A 12 0.12 22.79 4.10
C GLY A 12 0.84 21.46 3.90
N LEU A 13 0.30 20.57 3.05
CA LEU A 13 1.08 19.50 2.43
C LEU A 13 1.83 20.08 1.21
N GLU A 14 3.16 20.13 1.27
CA GLU A 14 3.99 20.67 0.19
C GLU A 14 4.66 19.53 -0.57
N ALA A 15 4.03 19.10 -1.68
CA ALA A 15 4.54 18.01 -2.51
C ALA A 15 5.84 18.34 -3.26
N ALA A 16 6.25 19.61 -3.33
CA ALA A 16 7.42 20.06 -4.06
C ALA A 16 8.78 19.72 -3.39
N GLN A 17 8.78 19.32 -2.11
CA GLN A 17 10.01 19.13 -1.32
C GLN A 17 10.47 17.67 -1.18
N GLY A 18 9.86 16.74 -1.92
CA GLY A 18 10.26 15.33 -1.99
C GLY A 18 9.71 14.43 -0.88
N ASP A 19 9.90 13.11 -1.05
CA ASP A 19 9.25 12.05 -0.25
C ASP A 19 9.59 12.09 1.24
N ALA A 20 10.83 12.41 1.60
CA ALA A 20 11.25 12.48 3.01
C ALA A 20 10.53 13.61 3.75
N HIS A 21 10.36 14.76 3.09
CA HIS A 21 9.64 15.89 3.65
C HIS A 21 8.14 15.60 3.77
N LEU A 22 7.55 15.01 2.74
CA LEU A 22 6.16 14.56 2.73
C LEU A 22 5.87 13.57 3.85
N ARG A 23 6.75 12.58 4.06
CA ARG A 23 6.65 11.63 5.18
C ARG A 23 6.61 12.37 6.52
N LYS A 24 7.54 13.31 6.73
CA LYS A 24 7.59 14.12 7.96
C LYS A 24 6.31 14.93 8.17
N GLN A 25 5.76 15.52 7.12
CA GLN A 25 4.49 16.26 7.18
C GLN A 25 3.32 15.34 7.53
N CYS A 26 3.25 14.15 6.94
CA CYS A 26 2.17 13.19 7.22
C CYS A 26 2.24 12.64 8.64
N HIS A 27 3.44 12.35 9.17
CA HIS A 27 3.59 12.02 10.60
C HIS A 27 3.15 13.17 11.49
N ARG A 28 3.54 14.42 11.17
CA ARG A 28 3.09 15.60 11.93
C ARG A 28 1.56 15.71 11.95
N ILE A 29 0.90 15.55 10.79
CA ILE A 29 -0.56 15.55 10.69
C ILE A 29 -1.16 14.43 11.53
N THR A 30 -0.63 13.22 11.43
CA THR A 30 -1.09 12.05 12.19
C THR A 30 -1.02 12.30 13.69
N HIS A 31 0.12 12.79 14.20
CA HIS A 31 0.31 13.06 15.62
C HIS A 31 -0.59 14.19 16.12
N VAL A 32 -0.64 15.30 15.39
CA VAL A 32 -1.49 16.45 15.78
C VAL A 32 -2.96 16.06 15.76
N THR A 33 -3.41 15.34 14.74
CA THR A 33 -4.80 14.88 14.64
C THR A 33 -5.13 13.87 15.74
N SER A 34 -4.19 12.99 16.10
CA SER A 34 -4.35 12.07 17.24
C SER A 34 -4.49 12.82 18.57
N LEU A 35 -3.72 13.89 18.78
CA LEU A 35 -3.90 14.76 19.96
C LEU A 35 -5.28 15.43 19.96
N LEU A 36 -5.75 15.92 18.80
CA LEU A 36 -7.09 16.51 18.69
C LEU A 36 -8.18 15.47 18.97
N LEU A 37 -8.01 14.22 18.52
CA LEU A 37 -8.93 13.11 18.81
C LEU A 37 -8.98 12.77 20.30
N ILE A 38 -7.83 12.77 20.99
CA ILE A 38 -7.77 12.60 22.44
C ILE A 38 -8.53 13.74 23.14
N LEU A 39 -8.35 14.99 22.70
CA LEU A 39 -9.12 16.13 23.20
C LEU A 39 -10.62 16.03 22.86
N CYS A 40 -11.02 15.24 21.87
CA CYS A 40 -12.44 15.02 21.56
C CYS A 40 -13.09 13.92 22.44
N ALA A 41 -12.32 13.24 23.30
CA ALA A 41 -12.83 12.18 24.18
C ALA A 41 -13.79 12.73 25.25
N GLU A 42 -13.55 13.94 25.76
CA GLU A 42 -14.45 14.64 26.69
C GLU A 42 -15.30 15.68 25.96
N ASP A 43 -16.56 15.84 26.35
CA ASP A 43 -17.49 16.74 25.66
C ASP A 43 -17.08 18.21 25.77
N SER A 44 -16.53 18.62 26.92
CA SER A 44 -16.09 19.99 27.20
C SER A 44 -14.94 20.42 26.28
N THR A 45 -13.92 19.57 26.15
CA THR A 45 -12.77 19.79 25.27
C THR A 45 -13.14 19.59 23.81
N ARG A 46 -14.04 18.66 23.47
CA ARG A 46 -14.59 18.52 22.11
C ARG A 46 -15.28 19.80 21.63
N CYS A 47 -16.05 20.45 22.50
CA CYS A 47 -16.66 21.75 22.20
C CYS A 47 -15.64 22.86 21.93
N LEU A 48 -14.46 22.81 22.56
CA LEU A 48 -13.38 23.75 22.27
C LEU A 48 -12.73 23.44 20.91
N VAL A 49 -12.55 22.15 20.58
CA VAL A 49 -12.02 21.71 19.29
C VAL A 49 -12.94 22.10 18.14
N SER A 50 -14.25 21.83 18.26
CA SER A 50 -15.24 22.14 17.22
C SER A 50 -15.39 23.63 16.92
N ARG A 51 -15.07 24.51 17.88
CA ARG A 51 -15.06 25.96 17.66
C ARG A 51 -13.90 26.45 16.80
N GLN A 52 -12.84 25.65 16.64
CA GLN A 52 -11.64 26.06 15.90
C GLN A 52 -11.34 25.22 14.66
N VAL A 53 -11.77 23.95 14.65
CA VAL A 53 -11.65 23.10 13.47
C VAL A 53 -12.83 23.37 12.53
N SER A 54 -12.55 23.75 11.30
CA SER A 54 -13.55 23.93 10.25
C SER A 54 -13.60 22.73 9.31
N ALA A 55 -14.76 22.49 8.67
CA ALA A 55 -14.89 21.48 7.63
C ALA A 55 -13.92 21.73 6.46
N GLN A 56 -13.71 23.01 6.09
CA GLN A 56 -12.79 23.38 5.02
C GLN A 56 -11.34 22.99 5.31
N LEU A 57 -10.88 23.11 6.57
CA LEU A 57 -9.54 22.68 6.96
C LEU A 57 -9.39 21.17 6.75
N CYS A 58 -10.34 20.37 7.23
CA CYS A 58 -10.29 18.92 7.07
C CYS A 58 -10.41 18.50 5.61
N LEU A 59 -11.29 19.13 4.83
CA LEU A 59 -11.46 18.85 3.39
C LEU A 59 -10.16 19.11 2.62
N THR A 60 -9.56 20.29 2.78
CA THR A 60 -8.32 20.63 2.08
C THR A 60 -7.18 19.67 2.44
N GLN A 61 -7.11 19.23 3.70
CA GLN A 61 -6.19 18.19 4.11
C GLN A 61 -6.47 16.85 3.44
N VAL A 62 -7.69 16.34 3.52
CA VAL A 62 -8.07 15.05 2.90
C VAL A 62 -7.78 15.09 1.40
N GLU A 63 -8.17 16.16 0.71
CA GLU A 63 -7.89 16.33 -0.72
C GLU A 63 -6.39 16.33 -1.03
N SER A 64 -5.58 17.03 -0.23
CA SER A 64 -4.12 17.03 -0.39
C SER A 64 -3.50 15.65 -0.20
N LEU A 65 -3.93 14.92 0.83
CA LEU A 65 -3.46 13.57 1.14
C LEU A 65 -3.86 12.57 0.04
N LEU A 66 -5.12 12.64 -0.43
CA LEU A 66 -5.60 11.82 -1.54
C LEU A 66 -4.91 12.14 -2.87
N SER A 67 -4.52 13.39 -3.09
CA SER A 67 -3.75 13.80 -4.27
C SER A 67 -2.34 13.21 -4.25
N CYS A 68 -1.66 13.30 -3.11
CA CYS A 68 -0.32 12.73 -2.96
C CYS A 68 -0.28 11.20 -3.03
N CYS A 69 -1.36 10.51 -2.62
CA CYS A 69 -1.50 9.07 -2.81
C CYS A 69 -1.48 8.65 -4.30
N ARG A 70 -1.94 9.52 -5.22
CA ARG A 70 -2.01 9.21 -6.66
C ARG A 70 -0.66 9.32 -7.36
N SER A 71 0.14 10.34 -7.05
CA SER A 71 1.42 10.58 -7.73
C SER A 71 2.42 9.44 -7.56
N ASN A 72 2.30 8.66 -6.48
CA ASN A 72 3.21 7.57 -6.14
C ASN A 72 2.70 6.19 -6.59
N SER A 73 1.51 6.13 -7.23
CA SER A 73 0.91 4.90 -7.76
C SER A 73 1.33 4.57 -9.20
N SER A 74 2.13 5.44 -9.83
CA SER A 74 2.73 5.19 -11.14
C SER A 74 3.86 4.16 -11.01
N PHE A 75 3.54 2.90 -11.27
CA PHE A 75 4.47 1.85 -11.73
C PHE A 75 5.54 1.26 -10.78
N ASN A 76 5.64 1.65 -9.52
CA ASN A 76 6.59 0.99 -8.62
C ASN A 76 5.91 -0.11 -7.82
N CYS A 77 6.19 -1.37 -8.21
CA CYS A 77 6.01 -2.57 -7.41
C CYS A 77 6.97 -2.56 -6.19
N HIS A 78 6.95 -1.49 -5.39
CA HIS A 78 7.70 -1.42 -4.15
C HIS A 78 6.87 -2.01 -3.01
N PRO A 79 7.52 -2.76 -2.12
CA PRO A 79 6.87 -3.61 -1.13
C PRO A 79 6.09 -2.77 -0.11
N PRO A 80 4.77 -2.93 0.08
CA PRO A 80 4.05 -2.41 1.24
C PRO A 80 4.30 -3.35 2.44
N GLY A 81 5.45 -3.21 3.07
CA GLY A 81 5.91 -4.12 4.13
C GLY A 81 6.63 -3.44 5.30
N SER A 82 7.13 -2.21 5.11
CA SER A 82 7.74 -1.46 6.22
C SER A 82 6.74 -0.45 6.76
N ASP A 83 6.62 -0.34 8.10
CA ASP A 83 5.82 0.69 8.79
C ASP A 83 6.23 2.15 8.42
N ASN A 84 7.23 2.30 7.55
CA ASN A 84 7.78 3.56 7.03
C ASN A 84 7.44 3.80 5.54
N ASP A 85 6.64 2.93 4.93
CA ASP A 85 6.24 3.06 3.53
C ASP A 85 5.35 4.29 3.37
N LEU A 86 5.69 5.12 2.38
CA LEU A 86 5.09 6.44 2.23
C LEU A 86 3.56 6.35 2.05
N SER A 87 3.07 5.31 1.35
CA SER A 87 1.64 5.00 1.18
C SER A 87 0.93 4.75 2.51
N GLN A 88 1.58 4.07 3.46
CA GLN A 88 1.03 3.78 4.78
C GLN A 88 0.99 5.04 5.65
N VAL A 89 2.02 5.87 5.59
CA VAL A 89 2.05 7.14 6.32
C VAL A 89 0.96 8.11 5.81
N TYR A 90 0.69 8.13 4.50
CA TYR A 90 -0.47 8.86 3.96
C TYR A 90 -1.80 8.29 4.42
N ALA A 91 -1.95 6.96 4.38
CA ALA A 91 -3.17 6.30 4.81
C ALA A 91 -3.49 6.63 6.27
N ASP A 92 -2.51 6.56 7.17
CA ASP A 92 -2.68 6.88 8.58
C ASP A 92 -3.10 8.33 8.80
N ALA A 93 -2.41 9.28 8.16
CA ALA A 93 -2.75 10.71 8.27
C ALA A 93 -4.18 10.96 7.79
N LEU A 94 -4.56 10.38 6.66
CA LEU A 94 -5.88 10.55 6.07
C LEU A 94 -6.99 9.94 6.93
N LEU A 95 -6.81 8.70 7.39
CA LEU A 95 -7.82 8.02 8.19
C LEU A 95 -7.99 8.72 9.55
N LYS A 96 -6.93 9.26 10.15
CA LYS A 96 -7.03 10.07 11.36
C LYS A 96 -7.77 11.38 11.11
N THR A 97 -7.56 12.04 9.98
CA THR A 97 -8.34 13.25 9.63
C THR A 97 -9.82 12.92 9.45
N LEU A 98 -10.16 11.81 8.79
CA LEU A 98 -11.55 11.36 8.66
C LEU A 98 -12.17 10.94 9.99
N GLU A 99 -11.41 10.30 10.88
CA GLU A 99 -11.85 9.99 12.23
C GLU A 99 -12.17 11.28 13.01
N LEU A 100 -11.34 12.32 12.87
CA LEU A 100 -11.61 13.63 13.48
C LEU A 100 -12.88 14.27 12.92
N MET A 101 -13.08 14.22 11.60
CA MET A 101 -14.31 14.69 10.97
C MET A 101 -15.54 13.97 11.53
N SER A 102 -15.47 12.64 11.66
CA SER A 102 -16.55 11.83 12.25
C SER A 102 -16.86 12.25 13.69
N LYS A 103 -15.86 12.51 14.53
CA LYS A 103 -16.05 12.98 15.92
C LYS A 103 -16.65 14.37 16.02
N LEU A 104 -16.40 15.24 15.04
CA LEU A 104 -16.84 16.64 15.04
C LEU A 104 -18.11 16.89 14.21
N ARG A 105 -18.61 15.89 13.47
CA ARG A 105 -19.66 16.04 12.43
C ARG A 105 -20.94 16.74 12.90
N GLN A 106 -21.35 16.53 14.15
CA GLN A 106 -22.57 17.12 14.72
C GLN A 106 -22.38 18.54 15.25
N GLN A 107 -21.14 18.97 15.50
CA GLN A 107 -20.83 20.25 16.15
C GLN A 107 -20.28 21.30 15.17
N VAL A 108 -19.72 20.85 14.05
CA VAL A 108 -19.13 21.74 13.05
C VAL A 108 -20.02 21.80 11.82
N LYS A 109 -20.40 23.03 11.44
CA LYS A 109 -21.22 23.28 10.26
C LYS A 109 -20.58 22.68 9.00
N ASP A 110 -21.40 22.05 8.16
CA ASP A 110 -21.01 21.43 6.89
C ASP A 110 -20.01 20.26 7.01
N MET A 111 -19.64 19.84 8.23
CA MET A 111 -18.69 18.75 8.46
C MET A 111 -19.29 17.39 8.11
N GLU A 112 -20.54 17.15 8.47
CA GLU A 112 -21.22 15.88 8.18
C GLU A 112 -21.34 15.59 6.68
N THR A 113 -21.83 16.57 5.92
CA THR A 113 -21.95 16.46 4.46
C THR A 113 -20.58 16.30 3.80
N SER A 114 -19.58 17.02 4.29
CA SER A 114 -18.19 16.91 3.83
C SER A 114 -17.58 15.54 4.12
N PHE A 115 -17.82 14.99 5.32
CA PHE A 115 -17.33 13.67 5.74
C PHE A 115 -17.85 12.56 4.83
N TYR A 116 -19.17 12.49 4.62
CA TYR A 116 -19.74 11.45 3.75
C TYR A 116 -19.33 11.62 2.28
N ARG A 117 -19.17 12.86 1.80
CA ARG A 117 -18.62 13.12 0.45
C ARG A 117 -17.20 12.53 0.31
N MET A 118 -16.36 12.66 1.34
CA MET A 118 -15.01 12.09 1.31
C MET A 118 -15.02 10.56 1.38
N LEU A 119 -15.95 9.96 2.12
CA LEU A 119 -16.10 8.50 2.17
C LEU A 119 -16.59 7.86 0.86
N GLN A 120 -17.28 8.63 0.01
CA GLN A 120 -17.69 8.20 -1.34
C GLN A 120 -16.58 8.34 -2.39
N ASP A 121 -15.45 9.01 -2.06
CA ASP A 121 -14.35 9.16 -3.00
C ASP A 121 -13.67 7.80 -3.25
N GLN A 122 -13.63 7.38 -4.51
CA GLN A 122 -13.00 6.12 -4.94
C GLN A 122 -11.55 5.96 -4.47
N ARG A 123 -10.84 7.06 -4.23
CA ARG A 123 -9.46 7.06 -3.72
C ARG A 123 -9.34 6.57 -2.27
N ILE A 124 -10.45 6.47 -1.53
CA ILE A 124 -10.47 6.00 -0.14
C ILE A 124 -10.17 4.50 -0.02
N VAL A 125 -10.32 3.75 -1.12
CA VAL A 125 -10.15 2.30 -1.17
C VAL A 125 -8.76 1.88 -0.67
N THR A 126 -7.69 2.52 -1.17
CA THR A 126 -6.32 2.13 -0.81
C THR A 126 -6.02 2.38 0.67
N PRO A 127 -6.28 3.57 1.26
CA PRO A 127 -6.11 3.78 2.69
C PRO A 127 -6.93 2.82 3.56
N LEU A 128 -8.22 2.60 3.24
CA LEU A 128 -9.07 1.70 4.01
C LEU A 128 -8.57 0.25 3.94
N SER A 129 -8.19 -0.21 2.75
CA SER A 129 -7.64 -1.55 2.56
C SER A 129 -6.39 -1.75 3.41
N LEU A 130 -5.43 -0.81 3.36
CA LEU A 130 -4.20 -0.87 4.16
C LEU A 130 -4.48 -0.95 5.67
N ALA A 131 -5.47 -0.19 6.15
CA ALA A 131 -5.85 -0.20 7.56
C ALA A 131 -6.55 -1.49 7.98
N LEU A 132 -7.51 -1.97 7.19
CA LEU A 132 -8.27 -3.19 7.46
C LEU A 132 -7.40 -4.45 7.39
N THR A 133 -6.37 -4.45 6.55
CA THR A 133 -5.40 -5.54 6.45
C THR A 133 -4.16 -5.32 7.29
N SER A 134 -4.15 -4.41 8.28
CA SER A 134 -2.98 -4.14 9.12
C SER A 134 -2.80 -5.16 10.25
N HIS A 135 -1.59 -5.31 10.79
CA HIS A 135 -1.36 -6.01 12.08
C HIS A 135 -1.61 -5.11 13.30
N HIS A 136 -1.70 -3.80 13.10
CA HIS A 136 -1.85 -2.85 14.20
C HIS A 136 -3.34 -2.68 14.55
N ARG A 137 -3.69 -3.04 15.79
CA ARG A 137 -5.08 -2.99 16.28
C ARG A 137 -5.76 -1.65 16.04
N GLU A 138 -5.08 -0.55 16.33
CA GLU A 138 -5.65 0.80 16.21
C GLU A 138 -6.02 1.14 14.76
N ARG A 139 -5.17 0.77 13.79
CA ARG A 139 -5.45 0.97 12.36
C ARG A 139 -6.69 0.20 11.93
N VAL A 140 -6.79 -1.07 12.32
CA VAL A 140 -7.95 -1.92 12.00
C VAL A 140 -9.23 -1.34 12.62
N GLN A 141 -9.17 -0.85 13.87
CA GLN A 141 -10.32 -0.25 14.54
C GLN A 141 -10.78 1.05 13.87
N THR A 142 -9.87 1.97 13.55
CA THR A 142 -10.20 3.18 12.80
C THR A 142 -10.78 2.82 11.42
N GLY A 143 -10.17 1.86 10.71
CA GLY A 143 -10.64 1.38 9.41
C GLY A 143 -12.06 0.79 9.46
N LEU A 144 -12.35 -0.08 10.44
CA LEU A 144 -13.67 -0.66 10.63
C LEU A 144 -14.72 0.39 11.00
N SER A 145 -14.38 1.33 11.88
CA SER A 145 -15.29 2.42 12.26
C SER A 145 -15.69 3.26 11.05
N LEU A 146 -14.74 3.58 10.16
CA LEU A 146 -15.02 4.32 8.94
C LEU A 146 -15.77 3.48 7.91
N LEU A 147 -15.46 2.18 7.80
CA LEU A 147 -16.15 1.26 6.90
C LEU A 147 -17.65 1.17 7.24
N PHE A 148 -18.02 1.10 8.51
CA PHE A 148 -19.44 1.04 8.91
C PHE A 148 -20.20 2.33 8.58
N GLU A 149 -19.52 3.48 8.58
CA GLU A 149 -20.09 4.76 8.14
C GLU A 149 -20.19 4.85 6.61
N ALA A 150 -19.25 4.22 5.88
CA ALA A 150 -19.17 4.31 4.43
C ALA A 150 -20.06 3.29 3.68
N THR A 151 -20.21 2.08 4.22
CA THR A 151 -20.96 0.98 3.59
C THR A 151 -22.42 1.32 3.24
N PRO A 152 -23.20 2.06 4.05
CA PRO A 152 -24.58 2.41 3.69
C PRO A 152 -24.68 3.53 2.63
N LEU A 153 -23.57 4.15 2.23
CA LEU A 153 -23.57 5.23 1.25
C LEU A 153 -23.81 4.67 -0.16
N PRO A 154 -24.56 5.40 -1.02
CA PRO A 154 -24.67 5.03 -2.43
C PRO A 154 -23.29 5.04 -3.10
N ASP A 155 -23.11 4.12 -4.05
CA ASP A 155 -21.90 4.01 -4.88
C ASP A 155 -20.58 3.79 -4.11
N PHE A 156 -20.65 3.35 -2.85
CA PHE A 156 -19.45 2.96 -2.10
C PHE A 156 -18.73 1.78 -2.80
N PRO A 157 -17.42 1.87 -3.09
CA PRO A 157 -16.67 0.90 -3.89
C PRO A 157 -16.32 -0.39 -3.12
N SER A 158 -17.33 -1.08 -2.61
CA SER A 158 -17.19 -2.31 -1.80
C SER A 158 -16.47 -3.44 -2.54
N LEU A 159 -16.75 -3.64 -3.83
CA LEU A 159 -16.12 -4.68 -4.64
C LEU A 159 -14.62 -4.43 -4.82
N VAL A 160 -14.24 -3.21 -5.22
CA VAL A 160 -12.84 -2.81 -5.40
C VAL A 160 -12.08 -2.82 -4.07
N LEU A 161 -12.75 -2.46 -2.97
CA LEU A 161 -12.19 -2.60 -1.63
C LEU A 161 -11.89 -4.05 -1.28
N GLY A 162 -12.82 -4.97 -1.55
CA GLY A 162 -12.62 -6.41 -1.34
C GLY A 162 -11.45 -6.97 -2.14
N GLU A 163 -11.33 -6.59 -3.42
CA GLU A 163 -10.18 -6.94 -4.27
C GLU A 163 -8.87 -6.39 -3.72
N SER A 164 -8.86 -5.13 -3.29
CA SER A 164 -7.68 -4.49 -2.70
C SER A 164 -7.27 -5.18 -1.39
N MET A 165 -8.22 -5.56 -0.53
CA MET A 165 -7.94 -6.28 0.71
C MET A 165 -7.37 -7.67 0.44
N ALA A 166 -7.94 -8.40 -0.52
CA ALA A 166 -7.43 -9.70 -0.94
C ALA A 166 -5.99 -9.58 -1.47
N ALA A 167 -5.70 -8.57 -2.29
CA ALA A 167 -4.36 -8.30 -2.82
C ALA A 167 -3.37 -7.96 -1.70
N ASN A 168 -3.73 -7.08 -0.76
CA ASN A 168 -2.89 -6.71 0.38
C ASN A 168 -2.61 -7.92 1.29
N ASN A 169 -3.62 -8.73 1.61
CA ASN A 169 -3.44 -9.93 2.42
C ASN A 169 -2.53 -10.96 1.73
N ALA A 170 -2.73 -11.23 0.44
CA ALA A 170 -1.89 -12.14 -0.32
C ALA A 170 -0.43 -11.65 -0.39
N TYR A 171 -0.23 -10.34 -0.51
CA TYR A 171 1.09 -9.73 -0.47
C TYR A 171 1.78 -9.98 0.88
N ARG A 172 1.11 -9.67 1.98
CA ARG A 172 1.65 -9.80 3.34
C ARG A 172 1.92 -11.25 3.72
N GLN A 173 1.07 -12.18 3.27
CA GLN A 173 1.30 -13.60 3.45
C GLN A 173 2.60 -14.04 2.77
N ARG A 174 2.83 -13.64 1.50
CA ARG A 174 4.09 -13.92 0.81
C ARG A 174 5.29 -13.30 1.51
N GLU A 175 5.17 -12.08 2.04
CA GLU A 175 6.24 -11.44 2.80
C GLU A 175 6.59 -12.21 4.07
N SER A 176 5.59 -12.71 4.79
CA SER A 176 5.78 -13.55 5.98
C SER A 176 6.43 -14.90 5.67
N GLU A 177 6.10 -15.52 4.54
CA GLU A 177 6.73 -16.75 4.08
C GLU A 177 8.21 -16.54 3.73
N LEU A 178 8.53 -15.40 3.09
CA LEU A 178 9.90 -15.04 2.73
C LEU A 178 10.76 -14.68 3.95
N SER A 179 10.18 -14.07 4.99
CA SER A 179 10.91 -13.74 6.22
C SER A 179 11.21 -15.00 7.04
N VAL A 180 10.26 -15.94 7.14
CA VAL A 180 10.46 -17.24 7.81
C VAL A 180 11.49 -18.10 7.07
N LYS A 181 11.47 -18.10 5.73
CA LYS A 181 12.44 -18.87 4.93
C LYS A 181 13.88 -18.35 5.06
N ARG A 182 14.09 -17.06 5.35
CA ARG A 182 15.43 -16.52 5.67
C ARG A 182 15.94 -16.95 7.04
N VAL A 183 15.04 -17.19 8.01
CA VAL A 183 15.42 -17.64 9.37
C VAL A 183 15.73 -19.14 9.38
N ALA A 184 14.98 -19.95 8.63
CA ALA A 184 15.18 -21.41 8.57
C ALA A 184 16.50 -21.86 7.87
N VAL A 185 17.16 -20.97 7.11
CA VAL A 185 18.48 -21.24 6.50
C VAL A 185 19.63 -20.98 7.50
N GLN A 186 19.33 -20.48 8.70
CA GLN A 186 20.31 -20.14 9.74
C GLN A 186 20.29 -21.10 10.95
N GLU A 187 19.82 -22.34 10.80
CA GLU A 187 20.07 -23.40 11.79
C GLU A 187 21.36 -24.18 11.44
N GLY A 188 22.51 -23.57 11.74
CA GLY A 188 23.77 -24.28 11.98
C GLY A 188 23.96 -24.53 13.49
N PRO A 189 24.61 -25.62 13.92
CA PRO A 189 24.56 -26.09 15.31
C PRO A 189 25.25 -25.12 16.29
N PRO A 190 24.83 -25.08 17.58
CA PRO A 190 25.37 -24.13 18.54
C PRO A 190 26.80 -24.52 18.92
N SER A 191 27.74 -23.60 18.70
CA SER A 191 29.13 -23.75 19.17
C SER A 191 29.16 -23.70 20.70
N SER A 192 29.44 -24.85 21.30
CA SER A 192 29.65 -25.03 22.73
C SER A 192 30.85 -24.22 23.22
N ILE A 193 30.61 -23.41 24.24
CA ILE A 193 31.64 -22.83 25.11
C ILE A 193 32.40 -23.99 25.77
N LEU A 194 33.71 -24.13 25.50
CA LEU A 194 34.58 -25.00 26.27
C LEU A 194 35.93 -24.33 26.58
N ASP A 195 36.33 -24.60 27.81
CA ASP A 195 37.34 -23.97 28.65
C ASP A 195 38.78 -23.98 28.12
N SER A 196 39.52 -23.02 28.66
CA SER A 196 40.96 -22.86 28.53
C SER A 196 41.71 -23.87 29.42
N SER A 197 42.64 -24.66 28.84
CA SER A 197 44.06 -24.67 29.27
C SER A 197 44.96 -25.59 28.41
N CYS A 198 46.23 -25.18 28.31
CA CYS A 198 47.46 -25.98 28.16
C CYS A 198 48.12 -26.12 26.77
N GLY A 199 49.42 -25.73 26.68
CA GLY A 199 50.42 -26.38 25.81
C GLY A 199 51.07 -25.54 24.69
N SER A 200 52.08 -24.74 25.04
CA SER A 200 52.80 -23.74 24.21
C SER A 200 53.71 -24.25 23.05
N SER A 201 53.41 -25.35 22.36
CA SER A 201 54.24 -25.75 21.18
C SER A 201 53.51 -26.46 20.04
N ARG A 202 52.24 -26.86 20.24
CA ARG A 202 51.37 -27.39 19.18
C ARG A 202 50.57 -26.30 18.47
N SER A 203 50.66 -25.05 18.94
CA SER A 203 49.72 -23.99 18.58
C SER A 203 49.95 -23.44 17.17
N VAL A 204 51.19 -23.36 16.69
CA VAL A 204 51.50 -22.76 15.38
C VAL A 204 51.13 -23.67 14.21
N TYR A 205 51.39 -24.98 14.31
CA TYR A 205 50.99 -25.95 13.28
C TYR A 205 49.46 -26.14 13.23
N CYS A 206 48.79 -26.21 14.39
CA CYS A 206 47.32 -26.23 14.43
C CYS A 206 46.69 -24.92 13.95
N LEU A 207 47.35 -23.77 14.16
CA LEU A 207 46.89 -22.48 13.63
C LEU A 207 47.06 -22.43 12.11
N ALA A 208 48.19 -22.88 11.58
CA ALA A 208 48.45 -22.93 10.15
C ALA A 208 47.45 -23.85 9.43
N ASP A 209 47.18 -25.03 9.98
CA ASP A 209 46.19 -25.97 9.45
C ASP A 209 44.76 -25.40 9.50
N ARG A 210 44.38 -24.70 10.58
CA ARG A 210 43.08 -23.99 10.66
C ARG A 210 42.96 -22.82 9.70
N ILE A 211 44.04 -22.08 9.45
CA ILE A 211 44.07 -20.98 8.48
C ILE A 211 43.97 -21.54 7.06
N GLN A 212 44.69 -22.61 6.75
CA GLN A 212 44.66 -23.24 5.44
C GLN A 212 43.30 -23.89 5.13
N ASN A 213 42.78 -24.72 6.04
CA ASN A 213 41.46 -25.34 5.90
C ASN A 213 40.32 -24.30 5.94
N GLY A 214 40.47 -23.25 6.73
CA GLY A 214 39.49 -22.15 6.83
C GLY A 214 39.40 -21.29 5.57
N LEU A 215 40.52 -21.09 4.87
CA LEU A 215 40.56 -20.37 3.59
C LEU A 215 39.95 -21.21 2.46
N GLU A 216 40.27 -22.50 2.37
CA GLU A 216 39.71 -23.41 1.37
C GLU A 216 38.19 -23.60 1.54
N LEU A 217 37.70 -23.74 2.79
CA LEU A 217 36.25 -23.79 3.08
C LEU A 217 35.55 -22.47 2.79
N GLN A 218 36.22 -21.33 3.02
CA GLN A 218 35.63 -20.02 2.74
C GLN A 218 35.56 -19.74 1.23
N GLU A 219 36.49 -20.24 0.43
CA GLU A 219 36.47 -20.13 -1.03
C GLU A 219 35.38 -21.03 -1.63
N GLN A 220 35.26 -22.27 -1.15
CA GLN A 220 34.21 -23.20 -1.57
C GLN A 220 32.79 -22.76 -1.12
N ALA A 221 32.68 -22.13 0.05
CA ALA A 221 31.44 -21.51 0.53
C ALA A 221 31.05 -20.25 -0.26
N LYS A 222 32.03 -19.50 -0.78
CA LYS A 222 31.78 -18.35 -1.66
C LYS A 222 31.32 -18.80 -3.04
N ASP A 223 31.94 -19.82 -3.61
CA ASP A 223 31.57 -20.35 -4.92
C ASP A 223 30.18 -21.00 -4.92
N SER A 224 29.83 -21.73 -3.86
CA SER A 224 28.46 -22.26 -3.69
C SER A 224 27.42 -21.15 -3.55
N HIS A 225 27.70 -20.11 -2.75
CA HIS A 225 26.81 -18.94 -2.63
C HIS A 225 26.65 -18.18 -3.96
N VAL A 226 27.69 -18.09 -4.78
CA VAL A 226 27.61 -17.50 -6.13
C VAL A 226 26.76 -18.39 -7.05
N SER A 227 26.91 -19.71 -6.98
CA SER A 227 26.06 -20.66 -7.73
C SER A 227 24.58 -20.53 -7.34
N ASP A 228 24.27 -20.46 -6.05
CA ASP A 228 22.90 -20.28 -5.56
C ASP A 228 22.27 -18.97 -6.06
N ILE A 229 23.08 -17.89 -6.10
CA ILE A 229 22.65 -16.61 -6.67
C ILE A 229 22.32 -16.76 -8.15
N ILE A 230 23.19 -17.43 -8.92
CA ILE A 230 22.99 -17.65 -10.35
C ILE A 230 21.70 -18.45 -10.58
N ASP A 231 21.47 -19.52 -9.84
CA ASP A 231 20.27 -20.35 -9.95
C ASP A 231 18.98 -19.55 -9.68
N VAL A 232 18.99 -18.65 -8.69
CA VAL A 232 17.86 -17.76 -8.41
C VAL A 232 17.60 -16.79 -9.57
N TYR A 233 18.66 -16.26 -10.20
CA TYR A 233 18.50 -15.38 -11.35
C TYR A 233 18.05 -16.14 -12.60
N GLU A 234 18.55 -17.34 -12.86
CA GLU A 234 18.10 -18.20 -13.96
C GLU A 234 16.63 -18.60 -13.79
N GLN A 235 16.21 -18.93 -12.57
CA GLN A 235 14.81 -19.21 -12.27
C GLN A 235 13.93 -17.96 -12.48
N LYS A 236 14.40 -16.77 -12.12
CA LYS A 236 13.68 -15.52 -12.40
C LYS A 236 13.58 -15.23 -13.88
N LEU A 237 14.68 -15.39 -14.63
CA LEU A 237 14.73 -15.18 -16.08
C LEU A 237 13.76 -16.12 -16.80
N SER A 238 13.76 -17.40 -16.47
CA SER A 238 12.81 -18.37 -17.04
C SER A 238 11.36 -18.05 -16.67
N ALA A 239 11.09 -17.65 -15.42
CA ALA A 239 9.76 -17.20 -15.02
C ALA A 239 9.32 -15.94 -15.78
N PHE A 240 10.20 -14.98 -16.02
CA PHE A 240 9.89 -13.79 -16.83
C PHE A 240 9.62 -14.14 -18.29
N ALA A 241 10.45 -14.99 -18.91
CA ALA A 241 10.23 -15.46 -20.28
C ALA A 241 8.86 -16.17 -20.43
N SER A 242 8.47 -17.00 -19.46
CA SER A 242 7.15 -17.66 -19.48
C SER A 242 5.98 -16.66 -19.39
N LYS A 243 6.15 -15.59 -18.59
CA LYS A 243 5.13 -14.54 -18.46
C LYS A 243 5.05 -13.68 -19.72
N GLU A 244 6.19 -13.37 -20.32
CA GLU A 244 6.28 -12.64 -21.59
C GLU A 244 5.55 -13.39 -22.71
N SER A 245 5.85 -14.69 -22.89
CA SER A 245 5.15 -15.54 -23.85
C SER A 245 3.63 -15.55 -23.61
N ARG A 246 3.19 -15.74 -22.36
CA ARG A 246 1.76 -15.70 -22.03
C ARG A 246 1.11 -14.34 -22.32
N LEU A 247 1.82 -13.24 -22.07
CA LEU A 247 1.32 -11.90 -22.39
C LEU A 247 1.19 -11.69 -23.90
N GLN A 248 2.11 -12.26 -24.68
CA GLN A 248 2.08 -12.23 -26.14
C GLN A 248 0.86 -12.99 -26.67
N ASP A 249 0.59 -14.19 -26.16
CA ASP A 249 -0.61 -14.97 -26.49
C ASP A 249 -1.90 -14.19 -26.18
N LEU A 250 -1.95 -13.53 -25.02
CA LEU A 250 -3.10 -12.75 -24.59
C LEU A 250 -3.31 -11.52 -25.51
N LEU A 251 -2.23 -10.90 -25.95
CA LEU A 251 -2.25 -9.75 -26.84
C LEU A 251 -2.75 -10.15 -28.23
N GLU A 252 -2.29 -11.29 -28.76
CA GLU A 252 -2.78 -11.85 -30.02
C GLU A 252 -4.27 -12.22 -29.93
N ALA A 253 -4.70 -12.88 -28.84
CA ALA A 253 -6.09 -13.21 -28.60
C ALA A 253 -6.98 -11.96 -28.54
N LYS A 254 -6.51 -10.89 -27.88
CA LYS A 254 -7.21 -9.60 -27.82
C LYS A 254 -7.30 -8.94 -29.20
N ALA A 255 -6.24 -8.96 -29.99
CA ALA A 255 -6.23 -8.40 -31.33
C ALA A 255 -7.24 -9.13 -32.25
N LEU A 256 -7.30 -10.46 -32.15
CA LEU A 256 -8.29 -11.27 -32.87
C LEU A 256 -9.71 -10.94 -32.41
N ALA A 257 -9.97 -10.87 -31.11
CA ALA A 257 -11.30 -10.54 -30.58
C ALA A 257 -11.76 -9.14 -31.02
N LEU A 258 -10.87 -8.15 -31.03
CA LEU A 258 -11.17 -6.81 -31.54
C LEU A 258 -11.51 -6.84 -33.03
N SER A 259 -10.72 -7.55 -33.84
CA SER A 259 -11.02 -7.68 -35.28
C SER A 259 -12.38 -8.35 -35.55
N GLN A 260 -12.76 -9.32 -34.72
CA GLN A 260 -14.07 -9.97 -34.81
C GLN A 260 -15.21 -9.02 -34.42
N ALA A 261 -15.01 -8.21 -33.36
CA ALA A 261 -15.98 -7.20 -32.95
C ALA A 261 -16.18 -6.14 -34.04
N ASP A 262 -15.10 -5.63 -34.64
CA ASP A 262 -15.18 -4.65 -35.72
C ASP A 262 -15.92 -5.20 -36.95
N ARG A 263 -15.67 -6.47 -37.29
CA ARG A 263 -16.40 -7.15 -38.36
C ARG A 263 -17.90 -7.22 -38.08
N LEU A 264 -18.31 -7.57 -36.85
CA LEU A 264 -19.72 -7.63 -36.46
C LEU A 264 -20.37 -6.24 -36.47
N ILE A 265 -19.67 -5.20 -36.01
CA ILE A 265 -20.15 -3.82 -36.06
C ILE A 265 -20.39 -3.38 -37.52
N ALA A 266 -19.45 -3.69 -38.42
CA ALA A 266 -19.60 -3.37 -39.83
C ALA A 266 -20.79 -4.09 -40.47
N GLN A 267 -20.99 -5.38 -40.17
CA GLN A 267 -22.14 -6.15 -40.64
C GLN A 267 -23.47 -5.56 -40.14
N TYR A 268 -23.55 -5.22 -38.85
CA TYR A 268 -24.76 -4.61 -38.28
C TYR A 268 -25.09 -3.26 -38.93
N ARG A 269 -24.07 -2.41 -39.15
CA ARG A 269 -24.25 -1.12 -39.84
C ARG A 269 -24.76 -1.30 -41.27
N PHE A 270 -24.20 -2.27 -42.00
CA PHE A 270 -24.64 -2.57 -43.36
C PHE A 270 -26.10 -3.07 -43.40
N GLN A 271 -26.46 -4.03 -42.54
CA GLN A 271 -27.83 -4.54 -42.46
C GLN A 271 -28.83 -3.44 -42.10
N ARG A 272 -28.45 -2.56 -41.18
CA ARG A 272 -29.28 -1.42 -40.80
C ARG A 272 -29.48 -0.46 -41.97
N ALA A 273 -28.43 -0.11 -42.69
CA ALA A 273 -28.52 0.77 -43.87
C ALA A 273 -29.39 0.15 -44.97
N GLN A 274 -29.27 -1.17 -45.20
CA GLN A 274 -30.10 -1.90 -46.14
C GLN A 274 -31.58 -1.87 -45.73
N ALA A 275 -31.89 -2.16 -44.46
CA ALA A 275 -33.27 -2.12 -43.96
C ALA A 275 -33.87 -0.71 -44.04
N GLU A 276 -33.09 0.34 -43.75
CA GLU A 276 -33.51 1.73 -43.90
C GLU A 276 -33.80 2.09 -45.37
N ALA A 277 -32.99 1.61 -46.32
CA ALA A 277 -33.21 1.80 -47.75
C ALA A 277 -34.47 1.08 -48.25
N ASP A 278 -34.69 -0.16 -47.83
CA ASP A 278 -35.88 -0.95 -48.20
C ASP A 278 -37.17 -0.28 -47.68
N ILE A 279 -37.16 0.26 -46.46
CA ILE A 279 -38.28 1.04 -45.90
C ILE A 279 -38.55 2.30 -46.75
N GLN A 280 -37.49 2.97 -47.24
CA GLN A 280 -37.66 4.15 -48.09
C GLN A 280 -38.24 3.78 -49.46
N GLN A 281 -37.82 2.65 -50.05
CA GLN A 281 -38.38 2.17 -51.32
C GLN A 281 -39.87 1.82 -51.23
N LEU A 282 -40.32 1.23 -50.12
CA LEU A 282 -41.73 0.90 -49.90
C LEU A 282 -42.64 2.11 -49.63
N ARG A 283 -42.07 3.30 -49.44
CA ARG A 283 -42.81 4.56 -49.19
C ARG A 283 -43.07 5.37 -50.47
N TYR A 284 -42.53 4.94 -51.60
CA TYR A 284 -42.79 5.49 -52.94
C TYR A 284 -43.65 4.51 -53.75
#